data_AF-A0A2N9YAF6-F1
#
_entry.id   AF-A0A2N9YAF6-F1
#
_cell.length_a   1.000
_cell.length_b   1.000
_cell.length_c   1.000
_cell.angle_alpha   90.00
_cell.angle_beta   90.00
_cell.angle_gamma   90.00
#
_symmetry.space_group_name_H-M   'P 1'
#
loop_
_entity.id
_entity.type
_entity.pdbx_description
1 polymer ?
#
loop_
_entity_poly.entity_id
_entity_poly.type
_entity_poly.pdbx_seq_one_letter_code
_entity_poly.pdbx_strand_id
1 'polypeptide(L)'
;MIIQDTLSTKAKAVIKTSTPLLREYGESIAKRTYDILFEKYPQVKPLFAKAPSNQPHLLARSIMAFCENVDNLDSIMKDLEIISQRHVAADVHPGHYTMFGQSLLQAVQEILGKQASEEIICAWKDAYFFFADILIERERELSTNCAAKERTDVATA
;
A
#
# COMPACT_ATOMS: atom_id res chain seq x y z
N MET A 1 -6.60 15.51 -12.46
CA MET A 1 -5.18 15.91 -12.62
C MET A 1 -4.40 14.65 -12.98
N ILE A 2 -3.41 14.77 -13.85
CA ILE A 2 -2.78 13.66 -14.59
C ILE A 2 -1.84 12.86 -13.67
N ILE A 3 -2.14 11.59 -13.38
CA ILE A 3 -1.12 10.63 -12.94
C ILE A 3 -0.53 10.00 -14.22
N GLN A 4 0.47 10.67 -14.79
CA GLN A 4 1.34 10.12 -15.83
C GLN A 4 2.73 9.98 -15.24
N ASP A 5 2.89 8.99 -14.38
CA ASP A 5 4.15 8.26 -14.25
C ASP A 5 3.78 6.79 -14.18
N THR A 6 3.50 6.23 -15.35
CA THR A 6 3.21 4.81 -15.50
C THR A 6 4.45 4.01 -15.11
N LEU A 7 4.27 2.94 -14.33
CA LEU A 7 5.34 1.97 -14.09
C LEU A 7 5.99 1.57 -15.43
N SER A 8 7.33 1.63 -15.49
CA SER A 8 8.05 1.30 -16.71
C SER A 8 7.69 -0.11 -17.20
N THR A 9 7.70 -0.32 -18.52
CA THR A 9 7.43 -1.65 -19.11
C THR A 9 8.34 -2.73 -18.51
N LYS A 10 9.58 -2.35 -18.17
CA LYS A 10 10.54 -3.21 -17.50
C LYS A 10 10.10 -3.57 -16.08
N ALA A 11 9.72 -2.58 -15.26
CA ALA A 11 9.22 -2.80 -13.91
C ALA A 11 7.97 -3.69 -13.93
N LYS A 12 7.02 -3.42 -14.83
CA LYS A 12 5.82 -4.26 -15.02
C LYS A 12 6.15 -5.70 -15.37
N ALA A 13 7.12 -5.93 -16.26
CA ALA A 13 7.56 -7.27 -16.62
C ALA A 13 8.16 -8.01 -15.41
N VAL A 14 9.04 -7.34 -14.65
CA VAL A 14 9.68 -7.92 -13.46
C VAL A 14 8.65 -8.21 -12.37
N ILE A 15 7.69 -7.32 -12.14
CA ILE A 15 6.58 -7.55 -11.20
C ILE A 15 5.84 -8.82 -11.61
N LYS A 16 5.38 -8.92 -12.86
CA LYS A 16 4.63 -10.09 -13.34
C LYS A 16 5.38 -11.41 -13.19
N THR A 17 6.68 -11.44 -13.50
CA THR A 17 7.47 -12.68 -13.40
C THR A 17 7.79 -13.06 -11.95
N SER A 18 7.88 -12.08 -11.05
CA SER A 18 8.14 -12.31 -9.62
C SER A 18 6.88 -12.49 -8.78
N THR A 19 5.70 -12.07 -9.24
CA THR A 19 4.40 -12.24 -8.55
C THR A 19 4.15 -13.68 -8.07
N PRO A 20 4.38 -14.75 -8.86
CA PRO A 20 4.17 -16.13 -8.38
C PRO A 20 5.08 -16.49 -7.21
N LEU A 21 6.34 -16.05 -7.24
CA LEU A 21 7.30 -16.27 -6.15
C LEU A 21 6.82 -15.55 -4.89
N LEU A 22 6.44 -14.28 -4.99
CA LEU A 22 5.96 -13.54 -3.82
C LEU A 22 4.62 -14.04 -3.29
N ARG A 23 3.77 -14.64 -4.14
CA ARG A 23 2.53 -15.29 -3.69
C ARG A 23 2.82 -16.43 -2.71
N GLU A 24 3.84 -17.23 -2.99
CA GLU A 24 4.26 -18.35 -2.14
C GLU A 24 4.70 -17.87 -0.76
N TYR A 25 5.40 -16.74 -0.69
CA TYR A 25 5.93 -16.18 0.55
C TYR A 25 5.05 -15.06 1.16
N GLY A 26 3.89 -14.75 0.57
CA GLY A 26 3.14 -13.54 0.86
C GLY A 26 2.71 -13.40 2.33
N GLU A 27 2.31 -14.50 2.96
CA GLU A 27 1.96 -14.50 4.39
C GLU A 27 3.17 -14.26 5.30
N SER A 28 4.30 -14.93 5.00
CA SER A 28 5.56 -14.76 5.73
C SER A 28 6.10 -13.33 5.60
N ILE A 29 6.04 -12.77 4.40
CA ILE A 29 6.44 -11.38 4.12
C ILE A 29 5.54 -10.41 4.89
N ALA A 30 4.22 -10.60 4.85
CA ALA A 30 3.29 -9.72 5.54
C ALA A 30 3.52 -9.75 7.05
N LYS A 31 3.63 -10.93 7.66
CA LYS A 31 3.94 -11.08 9.08
C LYS A 31 5.25 -10.39 9.44
N ARG A 32 6.31 -10.65 8.68
CA ARG A 32 7.62 -10.05 8.94
C ARG A 32 7.62 -8.53 8.76
N THR A 33 6.83 -8.01 7.83
CA THR A 33 6.62 -6.57 7.63
C THR A 33 6.06 -5.92 8.88
N TYR A 34 5.06 -6.53 9.53
CA TYR A 34 4.50 -6.02 10.78
C TYR A 34 5.50 -6.06 11.93
N ASP A 35 6.25 -7.15 12.06
CA ASP A 35 7.29 -7.27 13.09
C ASP A 35 8.30 -6.10 12.96
N ILE A 36 8.82 -5.87 11.75
CA ILE A 36 9.78 -4.79 11.47
C ILE A 36 9.15 -3.41 11.68
N LEU A 37 7.93 -3.20 11.19
CA LEU A 37 7.21 -1.93 11.28
C LEU A 37 7.00 -1.52 12.75
N PHE A 38 6.60 -2.47 13.59
CA PHE A 38 6.30 -2.22 14.99
C PHE A 38 7.52 -2.16 15.89
N GLU A 39 8.64 -2.74 15.46
CA GLU A 39 9.95 -2.58 16.09
C GLU A 39 10.53 -1.19 15.77
N LYS A 40 10.55 -0.80 14.49
CA LYS A 40 11.17 0.47 14.04
C LYS A 40 10.31 1.70 14.27
N TYR A 41 8.99 1.56 14.13
CA TYR A 41 8.04 2.67 14.17
C TYR A 41 6.91 2.38 15.16
N PRO A 42 7.21 2.22 16.46
CA PRO A 42 6.19 1.89 17.46
C PRO A 42 5.04 2.89 17.51
N GLN A 43 5.25 4.14 17.08
CA GLN A 43 4.22 5.17 16.97
C GLN A 43 3.08 4.85 15.99
N VAL A 44 3.27 3.90 15.05
CA VAL A 44 2.23 3.50 14.11
C VAL A 44 1.29 2.44 14.68
N LYS A 45 1.66 1.78 15.78
CA LYS A 45 0.84 0.73 16.43
C LYS A 45 -0.61 1.16 16.70
N PRO A 46 -0.89 2.38 17.20
CA PRO A 46 -2.27 2.82 17.44
C PRO A 46 -3.15 2.82 16.19
N LEU A 47 -2.59 3.04 15.00
CA LEU A 47 -3.33 3.00 13.72
C LEU A 47 -3.91 1.60 13.45
N PHE A 48 -3.29 0.56 14.01
CA PHE A 48 -3.71 -0.84 13.83
C PHE A 48 -4.56 -1.36 14.99
N ALA A 49 -4.86 -0.55 16.02
CA ALA A 49 -5.61 -0.99 17.20
C ALA A 49 -7.03 -1.48 16.88
N LYS A 50 -7.64 -0.96 15.80
CA LYS A 50 -8.96 -1.37 15.30
C LYS A 50 -8.86 -2.24 14.04
N ALA A 51 -7.66 -2.61 13.61
CA ALA A 51 -7.48 -3.47 12.45
C ALA A 51 -7.97 -4.88 12.77
N PRO A 52 -8.60 -5.57 11.81
CA PRO A 52 -9.01 -6.95 12.01
C PRO A 52 -7.78 -7.85 12.18
N SER A 53 -7.93 -8.96 12.90
CA SER A 53 -6.82 -9.91 13.14
C SER A 53 -6.25 -10.51 11.84
N ASN A 54 -7.04 -10.54 10.76
CA ASN A 54 -6.61 -10.97 9.43
C ASN A 54 -6.04 -9.83 8.55
N GLN A 55 -5.77 -8.65 9.10
CA GLN A 55 -5.21 -7.51 8.36
C GLN A 55 -3.94 -7.85 7.56
N PRO A 56 -2.96 -8.65 8.07
CA PRO A 56 -1.79 -9.02 7.28
C PRO A 56 -2.14 -9.77 6.00
N HIS A 57 -3.16 -10.63 6.06
CA HIS A 57 -3.67 -11.35 4.90
C HIS A 57 -4.38 -10.41 3.92
N LEU A 58 -5.21 -9.48 4.42
CA LEU A 58 -5.90 -8.51 3.58
C LEU A 58 -4.92 -7.61 2.83
N LEU A 59 -3.87 -7.15 3.50
CA LEU A 59 -2.83 -6.32 2.92
C LEU A 59 -2.03 -7.05 1.84
N ALA A 60 -1.57 -8.28 2.14
CA ALA A 60 -0.89 -9.12 1.16
C ALA A 60 -1.77 -9.33 -0.08
N ARG A 61 -3.06 -9.61 0.12
CA ARG A 61 -4.02 -9.78 -0.97
C ARG A 61 -4.19 -8.50 -1.80
N SER A 62 -4.27 -7.32 -1.18
CA SER A 62 -4.40 -6.04 -1.91
C SER A 62 -3.16 -5.73 -2.75
N ILE A 63 -1.95 -5.93 -2.20
CA ILE A 63 -0.70 -5.73 -2.94
C ILE A 63 -0.61 -6.73 -4.11
N MET A 64 -0.94 -8.00 -3.87
CA MET A 64 -0.96 -9.02 -4.91
C MET A 64 -1.98 -8.72 -6.02
N ALA A 65 -3.19 -8.29 -5.65
CA ALA A 65 -4.22 -7.89 -6.60
C ALA A 65 -3.75 -6.71 -7.46
N PHE A 66 -3.07 -5.73 -6.86
CA PHE A 66 -2.45 -4.64 -7.60
C PHE A 66 -1.38 -5.14 -8.58
N CYS A 67 -0.46 -6.02 -8.15
CA CYS A 67 0.57 -6.59 -9.01
C CYS A 67 -0.01 -7.38 -10.19
N GLU A 68 -1.09 -8.13 -9.96
CA GLU A 68 -1.81 -8.89 -10.99
C GLU A 68 -2.54 -7.98 -11.99
N ASN A 69 -2.99 -6.80 -11.54
CA ASN A 69 -3.75 -5.85 -12.34
C ASN A 69 -2.93 -4.59 -12.72
N VAL A 70 -1.60 -4.67 -12.71
CA VAL A 70 -0.70 -3.52 -12.97
C VAL A 70 -0.89 -2.85 -14.35
N ASP A 71 -1.55 -3.54 -15.28
CA ASP A 71 -1.94 -3.02 -16.60
C ASP A 71 -3.39 -2.54 -16.71
N ASN A 72 -4.22 -2.84 -15.71
CA ASN A 72 -5.64 -2.50 -15.70
C ASN A 72 -6.09 -2.13 -14.28
N LEU A 73 -5.68 -0.95 -13.81
CA LEU A 73 -6.01 -0.48 -12.46
C LEU A 73 -7.51 -0.22 -12.29
N ASP A 74 -8.25 -0.02 -13.39
CA ASP A 74 -9.71 0.16 -13.36
C ASP A 74 -10.42 -1.02 -12.68
N SER A 75 -9.86 -2.23 -12.76
CA SER A 75 -10.42 -3.42 -12.13
C SER A 75 -10.37 -3.39 -10.59
N ILE A 76 -9.45 -2.62 -10.01
CA ILE A 76 -9.24 -2.54 -8.56
C ILE A 76 -9.70 -1.20 -7.96
N MET A 77 -10.18 -0.25 -8.78
CA MET A 77 -10.56 1.09 -8.32
C MET A 77 -11.56 1.10 -7.17
N LYS A 78 -12.52 0.16 -7.17
CA LYS A 78 -13.50 0.03 -6.07
C LYS A 78 -12.83 -0.38 -4.76
N ASP A 79 -11.84 -1.25 -4.82
CA ASP A 79 -11.10 -1.69 -3.63
C ASP A 79 -10.21 -0.56 -3.11
N LEU A 80 -9.56 0.20 -4.00
CA LEU A 80 -8.79 1.39 -3.63
C LEU A 80 -9.64 2.42 -2.90
N GLU A 81 -10.85 2.67 -3.39
CA GLU A 81 -11.79 3.59 -2.74
C GLU A 81 -12.09 3.17 -1.29
N ILE A 82 -12.37 1.88 -1.06
CA ILE A 82 -12.65 1.35 0.28
C ILE A 82 -11.42 1.47 1.19
N ILE A 83 -10.23 1.19 0.66
CA ILE A 83 -8.97 1.32 1.39
C ILE A 83 -8.73 2.77 1.79
N SER A 84 -8.84 3.72 0.85
CA SER A 84 -8.64 5.15 1.10
C SER A 84 -9.61 5.70 2.15
N GLN A 85 -10.89 5.32 2.11
CA GLN A 85 -11.86 5.71 3.14
C GLN A 85 -11.48 5.22 4.54
N ARG A 86 -11.00 3.97 4.64
CA ARG A 86 -10.52 3.40 5.91
C ARG A 86 -9.27 4.09 6.41
N HIS A 87 -8.35 4.43 5.52
CA HIS A 87 -7.12 5.14 5.84
C HIS A 87 -7.40 6.55 6.37
N VAL A 88 -8.29 7.31 5.74
CA VAL A 88 -8.74 8.61 6.27
C VAL A 88 -9.37 8.44 7.66
N ALA A 89 -10.26 7.46 7.84
CA ALA A 89 -10.90 7.20 9.13
C ALA A 89 -9.92 6.74 10.23
N ALA A 90 -8.77 6.19 9.84
CA ALA A 90 -7.70 5.74 10.74
C ALA A 90 -6.58 6.78 10.92
N ASP A 91 -6.73 7.99 10.36
CA ASP A 91 -5.73 9.07 10.41
C ASP A 91 -4.37 8.68 9.81
N VAL A 92 -4.42 7.99 8.67
CA VAL A 92 -3.21 7.64 7.90
C VAL A 92 -2.71 8.88 7.15
N HIS A 93 -1.39 9.07 7.14
CA HIS A 93 -0.72 10.20 6.50
C HIS A 93 0.39 9.71 5.56
N PRO A 94 0.85 10.52 4.60
CA PRO A 94 1.90 10.15 3.65
C PRO A 94 3.17 9.55 4.29
N GLY A 95 3.57 10.06 5.47
CA GLY A 95 4.73 9.54 6.20
C GLY A 95 4.57 8.06 6.62
N HIS A 96 3.35 7.59 6.88
CA HIS A 96 3.08 6.20 7.25
C HIS A 96 3.36 5.23 6.09
N TYR A 97 3.12 5.66 4.83
CA TYR A 97 3.47 4.86 3.65
C TYR A 97 4.97 4.66 3.51
N THR A 98 5.78 5.69 3.82
CA THR A 98 7.24 5.53 3.79
C THR A 98 7.72 4.53 4.84
N MET A 99 7.19 4.61 6.07
CA MET A 99 7.53 3.67 7.15
C MET A 99 7.11 2.23 6.80
N PHE A 100 5.91 2.08 6.26
CA PHE A 100 5.39 0.79 5.82
C PHE A 100 6.21 0.21 4.67
N GLY A 101 6.46 1.01 3.62
CA GLY A 101 7.24 0.59 2.45
C GLY A 101 8.67 0.17 2.78
N GLN A 102 9.35 0.90 3.66
CA GLN A 102 10.68 0.51 4.13
C GLN A 102 10.66 -0.84 4.87
N SER A 103 9.64 -1.06 5.71
CA SER A 103 9.46 -2.31 6.44
C SER A 103 9.13 -3.48 5.51
N LEU A 104 8.30 -3.24 4.49
CA LEU A 104 7.92 -4.22 3.47
C LEU A 104 9.12 -4.66 2.64
N LEU A 105 9.89 -3.71 2.10
CA LEU A 105 11.05 -4.02 1.26
C LEU A 105 12.12 -4.79 2.05
N GLN A 106 12.33 -4.43 3.32
CA GLN A 106 13.21 -5.20 4.20
C GLN A 106 12.68 -6.63 4.42
N ALA A 107 11.38 -6.80 4.69
CA ALA A 107 10.78 -8.12 4.87
C ALA A 107 10.91 -9.00 3.61
N VAL A 108 10.68 -8.43 2.42
CA VAL A 108 10.89 -9.12 1.14
C VAL A 108 12.34 -9.57 1.02
N GLN A 109 13.31 -8.70 1.31
CA GLN A 109 14.73 -9.04 1.23
C GLN A 109 15.13 -10.13 2.24
N GLU A 110 14.62 -10.09 3.47
CA GLU A 110 14.91 -11.09 4.50
C GLU A 110 14.30 -12.46 4.17
N ILE A 111 13.07 -12.51 3.65
CA ILE A 111 12.36 -13.76 3.36
C ILE A 111 12.86 -14.42 2.08
N LEU A 112 13.03 -13.66 1.00
CA LEU A 112 13.49 -14.22 -0.27
C LEU A 112 15.01 -14.45 -0.29
N GLY A 113 15.78 -13.72 0.53
CA GLY A 113 17.22 -13.83 0.61
C GLY A 113 17.87 -13.71 -0.78
N LYS A 114 18.62 -14.75 -1.19
CA LYS A 114 19.30 -14.79 -2.49
C LYS A 114 18.35 -14.82 -3.70
N GLN A 115 17.06 -15.12 -3.50
CA GLN A 115 16.06 -15.14 -4.57
C GLN A 115 15.53 -13.73 -4.89
N ALA A 116 15.70 -12.77 -3.98
CA ALA A 116 15.39 -11.36 -4.24
C ALA A 116 16.58 -10.70 -4.93
N SER A 117 16.64 -10.79 -6.26
CA SER A 117 17.60 -9.99 -7.02
C SER A 117 17.36 -8.50 -6.80
N GLU A 118 18.39 -7.68 -6.96
CA GLU A 118 18.27 -6.22 -6.87
C GLU A 118 17.21 -5.68 -7.84
N GLU A 119 17.08 -6.31 -9.02
CA GLU A 119 16.08 -5.95 -10.00
C GLU A 119 14.65 -6.20 -9.50
N ILE A 120 14.41 -7.32 -8.80
CA ILE A 120 13.12 -7.60 -8.17
C ILE A 120 12.84 -6.55 -7.09
N ILE A 121 13.78 -6.31 -6.18
CA ILE A 121 13.59 -5.33 -5.10
C ILE A 121 13.29 -3.92 -5.64
N CYS A 122 14.01 -3.47 -6.68
CA CYS A 122 13.77 -2.18 -7.32
C CYS A 122 12.40 -2.12 -7.98
N ALA A 123 12.02 -3.13 -8.77
CA ALA A 123 10.70 -3.13 -9.42
C ALA A 123 9.56 -3.14 -8.40
N TRP A 124 9.70 -3.86 -7.29
CA TRP A 124 8.70 -3.90 -6.22
C TRP A 124 8.65 -2.60 -5.42
N LYS A 125 9.79 -1.95 -5.20
CA LYS A 125 9.84 -0.61 -4.62
C LYS A 125 9.04 0.38 -5.47
N ASP A 126 9.30 0.41 -6.77
CA ASP A 126 8.59 1.30 -7.69
C ASP A 126 7.09 0.99 -7.70
N ALA A 127 6.73 -0.30 -7.71
CA ALA A 127 5.35 -0.76 -7.65
C ALA A 127 4.61 -0.27 -6.40
N TYR A 128 5.25 -0.44 -5.23
CA TYR A 128 4.69 -0.03 -3.96
C TYR A 128 4.48 1.48 -3.88
N PHE A 129 5.49 2.27 -4.26
CA PHE A 129 5.38 3.73 -4.19
C PHE A 129 4.38 4.28 -5.18
N PHE A 130 4.31 3.73 -6.39
CA PHE A 130 3.26 4.08 -7.35
C PHE A 130 1.86 3.77 -6.79
N PHE A 131 1.67 2.62 -6.14
CA PHE A 131 0.42 2.29 -5.48
C PHE A 131 0.09 3.23 -4.30
N ALA A 132 1.10 3.55 -3.49
CA ALA A 132 0.97 4.48 -2.37
C ALA A 132 0.55 5.87 -2.84
N ASP A 133 1.14 6.38 -3.93
CA ASP A 133 0.81 7.70 -4.48
C ASP A 133 -0.66 7.79 -4.93
N ILE A 134 -1.18 6.72 -5.54
CA ILE A 134 -2.61 6.64 -5.90
C ILE A 134 -3.50 6.76 -4.66
N LEU A 135 -3.19 6.02 -3.60
CA LEU A 135 -3.96 6.06 -2.35
C LEU A 135 -3.84 7.42 -1.64
N ILE A 136 -2.63 7.98 -1.57
CA ILE A 136 -2.36 9.29 -0.95
C ILE A 136 -3.15 10.39 -1.65
N GLU A 137 -3.15 10.41 -2.98
CA GLU A 137 -3.91 11.42 -3.73
C GLU A 137 -5.40 11.26 -3.47
N ARG A 138 -5.90 10.01 -3.48
CA ARG A 138 -7.32 9.76 -3.22
C ARG A 138 -7.74 10.13 -1.80
N GLU A 139 -6.91 9.84 -0.81
CA GLU A 139 -7.13 10.19 0.60
C GLU A 139 -7.13 11.69 0.82
N ARG A 140 -6.27 12.43 0.10
CA ARG A 140 -6.28 13.89 0.10
C ARG A 140 -7.62 14.43 -0.40
N GLU A 141 -8.11 13.92 -1.53
CA GLU A 141 -9.41 14.32 -2.08
C GLU A 141 -10.56 14.07 -1.08
N LEU A 142 -10.61 12.87 -0.50
CA LEU A 142 -11.62 12.50 0.51
C LEU A 142 -11.57 13.41 1.74
N SER A 143 -10.37 13.70 2.24
CA SER A 143 -10.17 14.57 3.42
C SER A 143 -10.60 16.01 3.14
N THR A 144 -10.29 16.54 1.94
CA THR A 144 -10.75 17.89 1.53
C THR A 144 -12.27 17.99 1.40
N ASN A 145 -12.92 16.93 0.90
CA ASN A 145 -14.37 16.90 0.72
C ASN A 145 -15.13 16.74 2.06
N CYS A 146 -14.55 16.08 3.05
CA CYS A 146 -15.10 16.02 4.41
C CYS A 146 -15.07 17.41 5.08
N ALA A 147 -13.94 18.11 5.00
CA ALA A 147 -13.78 19.46 5.55
C ALA A 147 -14.64 20.54 4.84
N ALA A 148 -15.11 20.26 3.62
CA ALA A 148 -16.05 21.11 2.89
C ALA A 148 -17.51 20.87 3.32
N LYS A 149 -17.90 19.61 3.58
CA LYS A 149 -19.24 19.29 4.09
C LYS A 149 -19.49 19.87 5.49
N GLU A 150 -18.53 19.73 6.42
CA GLU A 150 -18.66 20.28 7.77
C GLU A 150 -18.81 21.81 7.80
N ARG A 151 -18.21 22.54 6.85
CA ARG A 151 -18.39 24.00 6.73
C ARG A 151 -19.75 24.43 6.19
N THR A 152 -20.41 23.56 5.43
CA THR A 152 -21.72 23.87 4.86
C THR A 152 -22.82 23.60 5.89
N ASP A 153 -22.66 22.57 6.72
CA ASP A 153 -23.64 22.19 7.74
C ASP A 153 -23.69 23.17 8.93
N VAL A 154 -22.57 23.81 9.28
CA VAL A 154 -22.52 24.86 10.33
C VAL A 154 -23.08 26.21 9.87
N ALA A 155 -23.18 26.47 8.55
CA ALA A 155 -23.69 27.73 8.02
C ALA A 155 -25.23 27.76 7.87
N THR A 156 -25.93 26.70 8.26
CA THR A 156 -27.39 26.54 8.12
C THR A 156 -28.13 26.16 9.41
N ALA A 157 -27.46 26.23 10.56
CA ALA A 157 -28.08 26.09 11.89
C ALA A 157 -28.11 27.45 12.61
#